data_AF-A0AAU9S4C3-F1
#
_entry.id   AF-A0AAU9S4C3-F1
#
_cell.length_a   1.000
_cell.length_b   1.000
_cell.length_c   1.000
_cell.angle_alpha   90.00
_cell.angle_beta   90.00
_cell.angle_gamma   90.00
#
_symmetry.space_group_name_H-M   'P 1'
#
loop_
_entity.id
_entity.type
_entity.pdbx_description
1 polymer ?
#
loop_
_entity_poly.entity_id
_entity_poly.type
_entity_poly.pdbx_seq_one_letter_code
_entity_poly.pdbx_strand_id
1 'polypeptide(L)'
;MFVLDLLVFRHRSHSVVIPALRTIGNIVTGNDSQTQHIIDLQALPCLLTLLRGSYNKTIRKEACWAVSNITAGCQSQIQAVFDADI
;
A
#
# COMPACT_ATOMS: atom_id res chain seq x y z
N MET A 1 1.97 -13.40 -5.58
CA MET A 1 0.51 -13.25 -5.43
C MET A 1 0.02 -13.91 -4.13
N PHE A 2 0.40 -13.50 -2.90
CA PHE A 2 -0.22 -14.14 -1.70
C PHE A 2 -0.31 -13.32 -0.40
N VAL A 3 0.64 -12.44 -0.05
CA VAL A 3 0.65 -11.90 1.33
C VAL A 3 -0.27 -10.67 1.52
N LEU A 4 -0.22 -9.70 0.59
CA LEU A 4 -1.00 -8.46 0.69
C LEU A 4 -2.50 -8.70 0.47
N ASP A 5 -2.84 -9.54 -0.50
CA ASP A 5 -4.21 -9.89 -0.83
C ASP A 5 -4.89 -10.67 0.31
N LEU A 6 -4.17 -11.60 0.94
CA LEU A 6 -4.67 -12.34 2.10
C LEU A 6 -4.91 -11.42 3.30
N LEU A 7 -3.96 -10.54 3.63
CA LEU A 7 -4.01 -9.70 4.83
C LEU A 7 -4.99 -8.52 4.72
N VAL A 8 -5.15 -7.95 3.52
CA VAL A 8 -5.93 -6.72 3.32
C VAL A 8 -7.31 -6.99 2.73
N PHE A 9 -7.45 -7.90 1.77
CA PHE A 9 -8.73 -8.14 1.09
C PHE A 9 -9.60 -9.20 1.77
N ARG A 10 -9.03 -10.29 2.29
CA ARG A 10 -9.84 -11.39 2.85
C ARG A 10 -10.30 -11.13 4.29
N HIS A 11 -9.71 -10.15 4.97
CA HIS A 11 -10.10 -9.79 6.33
C HIS A 11 -10.83 -8.44 6.37
N ARG A 12 -12.14 -8.46 6.67
CA ARG A 12 -12.92 -7.24 6.94
C ARG A 12 -12.66 -6.66 8.33
N SER A 13 -11.87 -7.34 9.17
CA SER A 13 -11.61 -6.89 10.52
C SER A 13 -10.57 -5.77 10.53
N HIS A 14 -10.97 -4.60 11.02
CA HIS A 14 -10.07 -3.46 11.18
C HIS A 14 -8.87 -3.80 12.09
N SER A 15 -9.02 -4.76 13.02
CA SER A 15 -7.95 -5.23 13.90
C SER A 15 -6.79 -5.91 13.17
N VAL A 16 -7.01 -6.35 11.92
CA VAL A 16 -5.99 -7.01 11.09
C VAL A 16 -5.48 -6.07 10.01
N VAL A 17 -6.39 -5.36 9.33
CA VAL A 17 -6.05 -4.50 8.19
C VAL A 17 -5.15 -3.34 8.60
N ILE A 18 -5.46 -2.66 9.71
CA ILE A 18 -4.69 -1.47 10.13
C ILE A 18 -3.24 -1.85 10.49
N PRO A 19 -2.96 -2.86 11.34
CA PRO A 19 -1.58 -3.27 11.61
C PRO A 19 -0.84 -3.75 10.37
N ALA A 20 -1.47 -4.54 9.50
CA ALA A 20 -0.85 -4.99 8.26
C ALA A 20 -0.46 -3.81 7.35
N LEU A 21 -1.37 -2.84 7.18
CA LEU A 21 -1.13 -1.63 6.40
C LEU A 21 -0.03 -0.76 7.01
N ARG A 22 0.05 -0.69 8.34
CA ARG A 22 1.12 0.01 9.06
C ARG A 22 2.48 -0.67 8.84
N THR A 23 2.53 -1.99 8.86
CA THR A 23 3.75 -2.75 8.54
C THR A 23 4.21 -2.47 7.12
N ILE A 24 3.31 -2.47 6.14
CA ILE A 24 3.63 -2.13 4.74
C ILE A 24 4.16 -0.69 4.66
N GLY A 25 3.45 0.25 5.28
CA GLY A 25 3.83 1.65 5.33
C GLY A 25 5.24 1.86 5.88
N ASN A 26 5.61 1.13 6.94
CA ASN A 26 6.96 1.17 7.51
C ASN A 26 8.03 0.59 6.56
N ILE A 27 7.72 -0.46 5.80
CA ILE A 27 8.68 -1.04 4.83
C ILE A 27 8.93 -0.05 3.69
N VAL A 28 7.89 0.60 3.17
CA VAL A 28 8.02 1.59 2.08
C VAL A 28 8.57 2.94 2.55
N THR A 29 8.74 3.17 3.85
CA THR A 29 9.55 4.28 4.40
C THR A 29 11.05 3.96 4.38
N GLY A 30 11.42 2.71 4.07
CA GLY A 30 12.81 2.27 4.00
C GLY A 30 13.55 2.79 2.76
N ASN A 31 14.51 2.00 2.27
CA ASN A 31 15.25 2.33 1.06
C ASN A 31 14.50 1.93 -0.23
N ASP A 32 14.99 2.41 -1.37
CA ASP A 32 14.39 2.15 -2.68
C ASP A 32 14.20 0.66 -2.98
N SER A 33 15.11 -0.21 -2.53
CA SER A 33 14.98 -1.66 -2.73
C SER A 33 13.81 -2.26 -1.95
N GLN A 34 13.61 -1.80 -0.70
CA GLN A 34 12.47 -2.22 0.12
C GLN A 34 11.14 -1.72 -0.47
N THR A 35 11.11 -0.46 -0.92
CA THR A 35 9.94 0.12 -1.60
C THR A 35 9.62 -0.63 -2.89
N GLN A 36 10.63 -0.90 -3.72
CA GLN A 36 10.45 -1.64 -4.97
C GLN A 36 9.92 -3.05 -4.71
N HIS A 37 10.45 -3.74 -3.70
CA HIS A 37 9.98 -5.08 -3.35
C HIS A 37 8.48 -5.09 -2.98
N ILE A 38 8.00 -4.07 -2.28
CA ILE A 38 6.57 -3.93 -1.97
C ILE A 38 5.73 -3.67 -3.22
N ILE A 39 6.20 -2.84 -4.16
CA ILE A 39 5.54 -2.60 -5.45
C ILE A 39 5.45 -3.91 -6.24
N ASP A 40 6.55 -4.66 -6.33
CA ASP A 40 6.64 -5.94 -7.06
C ASP A 40 5.68 -7.00 -6.49
N LEU A 41 5.41 -6.92 -5.17
CA LEU A 41 4.42 -7.74 -4.47
C LEU A 41 2.96 -7.32 -4.72
N GLN A 42 2.71 -6.43 -5.69
CA GLN A 42 1.39 -5.94 -6.09
C GLN A 42 0.70 -5.09 -5.01
N ALA A 43 1.46 -4.24 -4.31
CA ALA A 43 0.90 -3.35 -3.32
C ALA A 43 0.00 -2.25 -3.92
N LEU A 44 0.33 -1.72 -5.09
CA LEU A 44 -0.39 -0.58 -5.66
C LEU A 44 -1.86 -0.88 -5.98
N PRO A 45 -2.23 -1.99 -6.67
CA PRO A 45 -3.65 -2.34 -6.87
C PRO A 45 -4.42 -2.52 -5.55
N CYS A 46 -3.74 -3.02 -4.52
CA CYS A 46 -4.31 -3.17 -3.18
C CYS A 46 -4.57 -1.82 -2.52
N LEU A 47 -3.60 -0.92 -2.57
CA LEU A 47 -3.72 0.44 -2.04
C LEU A 47 -4.81 1.24 -2.76
N LEU A 48 -4.90 1.13 -4.09
CA LEU A 48 -5.96 1.75 -4.89
C LEU A 48 -7.35 1.32 -4.41
N THR A 49 -7.53 0.02 -4.15
CA THR A 49 -8.81 -0.50 -3.68
C THR A 49 -9.15 -0.03 -2.27
N LEU A 50 -8.15 0.09 -1.38
CA LEU A 50 -8.35 0.68 -0.06
C LEU A 50 -8.73 2.16 -0.13
N LEU A 51 -8.17 2.90 -1.09
CA LEU A 51 -8.43 4.33 -1.29
C LEU A 51 -9.81 4.60 -1.89
N ARG A 52 -10.18 3.86 -2.94
CA ARG A 52 -11.44 4.06 -3.69
C ARG A 52 -12.62 3.25 -3.12
N GLY A 53 -12.35 2.17 -2.39
CA GLY A 53 -13.37 1.29 -1.83
C GLY A 53 -14.10 1.87 -0.62
N SER A 54 -15.14 1.16 -0.16
CA SER A 54 -15.97 1.55 0.99
C SER A 54 -15.32 1.28 2.35
N TYR A 55 -14.07 1.72 2.54
CA TYR A 55 -13.33 1.61 3.80
C TYR A 55 -13.44 2.88 4.66
N ASN A 56 -13.30 2.71 5.97
CA ASN A 56 -13.34 3.83 6.91
C ASN A 56 -12.20 4.84 6.67
N LYS A 57 -12.32 6.04 7.27
CA LYS A 57 -11.35 7.14 7.09
C LYS A 57 -9.94 6.77 7.57
N THR A 58 -9.82 5.95 8.61
CA THR A 58 -8.52 5.53 9.16
C THR A 58 -7.75 4.67 8.17
N ILE A 59 -8.39 3.66 7.57
CA ILE A 59 -7.76 2.79 6.58
C ILE A 59 -7.33 3.59 5.36
N ARG A 60 -8.18 4.49 4.85
CA ARG A 60 -7.82 5.38 3.73
C ARG A 60 -6.65 6.30 4.05
N LYS A 61 -6.57 6.82 5.28
CA LYS A 61 -5.45 7.64 5.73
C LYS A 61 -4.14 6.85 5.72
N GLU A 62 -4.15 5.62 6.24
CA GLU A 62 -2.97 4.77 6.25
C GLU A 62 -2.55 4.32 4.85
N ALA A 63 -3.50 4.03 3.96
CA ALA A 63 -3.22 3.70 2.56
C ALA A 63 -2.60 4.89 1.82
N CYS A 64 -3.17 6.08 2.01
CA CYS A 64 -2.63 7.32 1.44
C CYS A 64 -1.23 7.62 1.98
N TRP A 65 -0.99 7.39 3.28
CA TRP A 65 0.34 7.53 3.86
C TRP A 65 1.36 6.58 3.21
N ALA A 66 1.01 5.30 3.02
CA ALA A 66 1.88 4.36 2.32
C ALA A 66 2.17 4.79 0.87
N VAL A 67 1.17 5.25 0.12
CA VAL A 67 1.36 5.80 -1.24
C VAL A 67 2.31 7.00 -1.21
N SER A 68 2.14 7.92 -0.26
CA SER A 68 3.00 9.12 -0.15
C SER A 68 4.47 8.76 0.06
N ASN A 69 4.74 7.69 0.81
CA ASN A 69 6.11 7.19 1.01
C ASN A 69 6.67 6.54 -0.27
N ILE A 70 5.85 5.78 -1.02
CA ILE A 70 6.26 5.22 -2.31
C ILE A 70 6.60 6.35 -3.30
N THR A 71 5.80 7.41 -3.35
CA THR A 71 6.06 8.56 -4.24
C THR A 71 7.23 9.43 -3.81
N ALA A 72 7.73 9.27 -2.58
CA ALA A 72 8.94 9.95 -2.11
C ALA A 72 10.25 9.26 -2.57
N GLY A 73 10.13 8.07 -3.19
CA GLY A 73 11.25 7.33 -3.73
C GLY A 73 11.68 7.76 -5.13
N CYS A 74 12.25 6.84 -5.90
CA CYS A 74 12.86 7.15 -7.19
C CYS A 74 11.84 7.30 -8.34
N GLN A 75 12.28 7.84 -9.47
CA GLN A 75 11.39 8.15 -10.60
C GLN A 75 10.58 6.96 -11.11
N SER A 76 11.15 5.75 -11.10
CA SER A 76 10.42 4.53 -11.49
C SER A 76 9.30 4.18 -10.51
N GLN A 77 9.48 4.46 -9.21
CA GLN A 77 8.46 4.22 -8.19
C GLN A 77 7.33 5.23 -8.28
N ILE A 78 7.65 6.50 -8.57
CA ILE A 78 6.66 7.53 -8.90
C ILE A 78 5.86 7.11 -10.15
N GLN A 79 6.55 6.68 -11.21
CA GLN A 79 5.90 6.23 -12.45
C GLN A 79 4.98 5.03 -12.19
N ALA A 80 5.40 4.08 -11.35
CA ALA A 80 4.56 2.93 -11.00
C ALA A 80 3.23 3.35 -10.32
N VAL A 81 3.24 4.39 -9.49
CA VAL A 81 2.02 4.92 -8.85
C VAL A 81 1.09 5.53 -9.91
N PHE A 82 1.63 6.32 -10.84
CA PHE A 82 0.86 6.85 -11.97
C PHE A 82 0.27 5.73 -12.85
N ASP A 83 1.07 4.72 -13.19
CA ASP A 83 0.64 3.58 -14.00
C ASP A 83 -0.44 2.73 -13.31
N ALA A 84 -0.49 2.79 -11.97
CA ALA A 84 -1.51 2.14 -11.15
C ALA A 84 -2.80 2.97 -10.97
N ASP A 85 -2.93 4.13 -11.63
CA ASP A 85 -4.10 5.02 -11.55
C ASP A 85 -4.40 5.50 -10.11
N ILE A 86 -3.33 5.74 -9.33
CA ILE A 86 -3.38 6.35 -7.98
C ILE A 86 -2.96 7.82 -8.09
#